data_AF-A0A109UXN7-F1
#
_entry.id   AF-A0A109UXN7-F1
#
_cell.length_a   1.000
_cell.length_b   1.000
_cell.length_c   1.000
_cell.angle_alpha   90.00
_cell.angle_beta   90.00
_cell.angle_gamma   90.00
#
_symmetry.space_group_name_H-M   'P 1'
#
loop_
_entity.id
_entity.type
_entity.pdbx_description
1 polymer ?
#
loop_
_entity_poly.entity_id
_entity_poly.type
_entity_poly.pdbx_seq_one_letter_code
_entity_poly.pdbx_strand_id
1 'polypeptide(L)'
;MISKVQGQTLLGIGSDIVFLPRFRKIIKALPAVHQPSLVCLPSICRKFMHPMETEHLKSLLLRDASNESAAVRYIAGVWATKEAVYKALSSSVVPDHLPPASTIYTKLCYKVNYQDVGRPMVILDPKFRSKTAYKLFWDRYVTNSEFLVTISHDTDYLISFVAHVRNEYMSEMKPCKKQPESLRLMTTKNIN
;
A
#
# COMPACT_ATOMS: atom_id res chain seq x y z
N MET A 1 21.23 -14.79 24.03
CA MET A 1 20.23 -14.70 22.94
C MET A 1 20.62 -13.49 22.10
N ILE A 2 21.30 -13.68 20.97
CA ILE A 2 21.83 -12.56 20.16
C ILE A 2 20.70 -12.09 19.23
N SER A 3 20.08 -10.95 19.54
CA SER A 3 19.22 -10.27 18.58
C SER A 3 20.09 -9.76 17.44
N LYS A 4 20.00 -10.39 16.27
CA LYS A 4 20.55 -9.81 15.05
C LYS A 4 19.86 -8.46 14.82
N VAL A 5 20.62 -7.38 14.84
CA VAL A 5 20.15 -6.06 14.41
C VAL A 5 19.76 -6.18 12.94
N GLN A 6 18.47 -6.01 12.63
CA GLN A 6 17.98 -5.99 11.25
C GLN A 6 18.44 -4.69 10.59
N GLY A 7 19.31 -4.78 9.60
CA GLY A 7 19.68 -3.64 8.75
C GLY A 7 18.51 -3.27 7.83
N GLN A 8 18.10 -2.00 7.87
CA GLN A 8 17.18 -1.41 6.90
C GLN A 8 17.90 -0.27 6.19
N THR A 9 17.87 -0.29 4.87
CA THR A 9 18.35 0.84 4.05
C THR A 9 17.18 1.76 3.73
N LEU A 10 17.28 3.04 4.06
CA LEU A 10 16.34 4.07 3.62
C LEU A 10 16.56 4.36 2.13
N LEU A 11 15.55 4.10 1.30
CA LEU A 11 15.59 4.36 -0.13
C LEU A 11 15.08 5.76 -0.49
N GLY A 12 14.08 6.26 0.24
CA GLY A 12 13.51 7.57 -0.05
C GLY A 12 12.47 7.99 0.98
N ILE A 13 12.16 9.29 0.98
CA ILE A 13 11.14 9.89 1.84
C ILE A 13 10.19 10.71 0.99
N GLY A 14 8.94 10.77 1.42
CA GLY A 14 7.94 11.62 0.79
C GLY A 14 6.94 12.13 1.80
N SER A 15 6.43 13.32 1.55
CA SER A 15 5.40 13.93 2.36
C SER A 15 4.36 14.65 1.50
N ASP A 16 3.14 14.70 2.00
CA ASP A 16 2.07 15.44 1.36
C ASP A 16 1.11 16.01 2.39
N ILE A 17 0.71 17.27 2.19
CA ILE A 17 -0.26 17.97 3.02
C ILE A 17 -1.47 18.34 2.17
N VAL A 18 -2.67 18.11 2.71
CA VAL A 18 -3.92 18.31 2.00
C VAL A 18 -4.89 19.17 2.82
N PHE A 19 -5.64 20.01 2.11
CA PHE A 19 -6.70 20.83 2.67
C PHE A 19 -8.05 20.08 2.65
N LEU A 20 -8.53 19.68 3.82
CA LEU A 20 -9.73 18.86 4.02
C LEU A 20 -11.01 19.45 3.42
N PRO A 21 -11.26 20.77 3.45
CA PRO A 21 -12.44 21.35 2.79
C PRO A 21 -12.54 21.04 1.29
N ARG A 22 -11.42 20.79 0.59
CA ARG A 22 -11.46 20.35 -0.82
C ARG A 22 -12.08 18.96 -0.95
N PHE A 23 -11.81 18.07 0.00
CA PHE A 23 -12.35 16.71 0.05
C PHE A 23 -13.79 16.68 0.55
N ARG A 24 -14.20 17.60 1.43
CA ARG A 24 -15.62 17.80 1.79
C ARG A 24 -16.49 18.04 0.55
N LYS A 25 -16.02 18.86 -0.40
CA LYS A 25 -16.72 19.10 -1.67
C LYS A 25 -16.90 17.83 -2.51
N ILE A 26 -15.93 16.91 -2.46
CA ILE A 26 -16.00 15.61 -3.18
C ILE A 26 -17.08 14.72 -2.57
N ILE A 27 -17.16 14.65 -1.24
CA ILE A 27 -18.19 13.88 -0.53
C ILE A 27 -19.58 14.48 -0.75
N LYS A 28 -19.73 15.81 -0.67
CA LYS A 28 -21.02 16.48 -0.88
C LYS A 28 -21.58 16.31 -2.29
N ALA A 29 -20.72 16.01 -3.27
CA ALA A 29 -21.14 15.71 -4.64
C ALA A 29 -21.64 14.27 -4.84
N LEU A 30 -21.60 13.42 -3.81
CA LEU A 30 -22.18 12.07 -3.85
C LEU A 30 -23.71 12.16 -3.89
N PRO A 31 -24.39 11.37 -4.76
CA PRO A 31 -25.83 11.22 -4.70
C PRO A 31 -26.23 10.84 -3.27
N ALA A 32 -27.23 11.56 -2.74
CA ALA A 32 -27.56 11.57 -1.32
C ALA A 32 -27.53 10.17 -0.70
N VAL A 33 -26.93 10.09 0.49
CA VAL A 33 -26.76 8.92 1.35
C VAL A 33 -28.08 8.20 1.70
N HIS A 34 -29.22 8.72 1.24
CA HIS A 34 -30.56 8.16 1.43
C HIS A 34 -30.89 6.95 0.55
N GLN A 35 -30.01 6.52 -0.36
CA GLN A 35 -30.13 5.23 -1.06
C GLN A 35 -28.86 4.38 -0.90
N PRO A 36 -28.74 3.61 0.20
CA PRO A 36 -27.59 2.76 0.51
C PRO A 36 -27.21 1.78 -0.62
N SER A 37 -28.18 1.36 -1.43
CA SER A 37 -27.98 0.48 -2.58
C SER A 37 -27.29 1.14 -3.78
N LEU A 38 -27.19 2.47 -3.82
CA LEU A 38 -26.66 3.24 -4.95
C LEU A 38 -25.43 4.09 -4.61
N VAL A 39 -24.68 3.78 -3.55
CA VAL A 39 -23.45 4.54 -3.18
C VAL A 39 -22.43 4.46 -4.33
N CYS A 40 -22.52 5.43 -5.24
CA CYS A 40 -21.68 5.56 -6.41
C CYS A 40 -20.55 6.51 -6.05
N LEU A 41 -19.35 5.98 -5.83
CA LEU A 41 -18.19 6.82 -5.56
C LEU A 41 -17.93 7.79 -6.72
N PRO A 42 -17.50 9.03 -6.44
CA PRO A 42 -17.21 10.00 -7.47
C PRO A 42 -16.14 9.45 -8.42
N SER A 43 -16.23 9.82 -9.69
CA SER A 43 -15.24 9.43 -10.71
C SER A 43 -13.81 9.80 -10.30
N ILE A 44 -13.65 10.86 -9.51
CA ILE A 44 -12.34 11.29 -8.98
C ILE A 44 -11.72 10.26 -8.03
N CYS A 45 -12.50 9.55 -7.21
CA CYS A 45 -11.95 8.51 -6.32
C CYS A 45 -11.33 7.36 -7.13
N ARG A 46 -11.93 7.00 -8.28
CA ARG A 46 -11.40 5.95 -9.17
C ARG A 46 -10.05 6.31 -9.80
N LYS A 47 -9.67 7.59 -9.80
CA LYS A 47 -8.39 8.05 -10.37
C LYS A 47 -7.19 7.74 -9.48
N PHE A 48 -7.39 7.54 -8.18
CA PHE A 48 -6.29 7.36 -7.22
C PHE A 48 -6.52 6.27 -6.17
N MET A 49 -7.76 5.82 -5.95
CA MET A 49 -8.05 4.79 -4.95
C MET A 49 -7.97 3.39 -5.57
N HIS A 50 -7.32 2.49 -4.84
CA HIS A 50 -7.35 1.05 -5.08
C HIS A 50 -8.76 0.48 -4.75
N PRO A 51 -9.20 -0.63 -5.37
CA PRO A 51 -10.49 -1.26 -5.05
C PRO A 51 -10.71 -1.52 -3.56
N MET A 52 -9.68 -1.97 -2.84
CA MET A 52 -9.77 -2.19 -1.38
C MET A 52 -10.10 -0.90 -0.61
N GLU A 53 -9.54 0.24 -1.01
CA GLU A 53 -9.80 1.54 -0.38
C GLU A 53 -11.20 2.05 -0.73
N THR A 54 -11.63 1.81 -1.97
CA THR A 54 -12.98 2.10 -2.45
C THR A 54 -14.04 1.34 -1.66
N GLU A 55 -13.84 0.03 -1.45
CA GLU A 55 -14.77 -0.78 -0.67
C GLU A 55 -14.79 -0.36 0.80
N HIS A 56 -13.63 -0.02 1.38
CA HIS A 56 -13.59 0.52 2.74
C HIS A 56 -14.34 1.85 2.85
N LEU A 57 -14.15 2.77 1.91
CA LEU A 57 -14.86 4.05 1.88
C LEU A 57 -16.38 3.84 1.79
N LYS A 58 -16.86 2.93 0.93
CA LYS A 58 -18.28 2.58 0.87
C LYS A 58 -18.78 2.07 2.22
N SER A 59 -18.01 1.19 2.87
CA SER A 59 -18.37 0.67 4.19
C SER A 59 -18.44 1.77 5.26
N LEU A 60 -17.55 2.77 5.21
CA LEU A 60 -17.59 3.93 6.11
C LEU A 60 -18.85 4.78 5.88
N LEU A 61 -19.19 5.05 4.63
CA LEU A 61 -20.37 5.83 4.26
C LEU A 61 -21.69 5.12 4.60
N LEU A 62 -21.72 3.79 4.55
CA LEU A 62 -22.91 2.98 4.87
C LEU A 62 -23.14 2.83 6.37
N ARG A 63 -22.07 2.74 7.18
CA ARG A 63 -22.17 2.54 8.62
C ARG A 63 -22.71 3.77 9.34
N ASP A 64 -22.38 4.95 8.85
CA ASP A 64 -22.80 6.20 9.46
C ASP A 64 -22.87 7.33 8.43
N ALA A 65 -24.10 7.60 7.98
CA ALA A 65 -24.40 8.68 7.04
C ALA A 65 -24.01 10.06 7.58
N SER A 66 -23.90 10.22 8.90
CA SER A 66 -23.48 11.46 9.56
C SER A 66 -21.97 11.61 9.66
N ASN A 67 -21.20 10.55 9.33
CA ASN A 67 -19.74 10.54 9.46
C ASN A 67 -19.01 11.11 8.23
N GLU A 68 -19.49 12.26 7.73
CA GLU A 68 -18.83 13.03 6.67
C GLU A 68 -17.36 13.28 7.05
N SER A 69 -17.09 13.57 8.32
CA SER A 69 -15.75 13.85 8.83
C SER A 69 -14.78 12.67 8.67
N ALA A 70 -15.17 11.44 9.04
CA ALA A 70 -14.29 10.28 8.85
C ALA A 70 -14.12 9.92 7.37
N ALA A 71 -15.17 10.02 6.56
CA ALA A 71 -15.07 9.77 5.11
C ALA A 71 -14.11 10.77 4.45
N VAL A 72 -14.23 12.05 4.79
CA VAL A 72 -13.35 13.13 4.30
C VAL A 72 -11.90 12.87 4.72
N ARG A 73 -11.65 12.58 6.01
CA ARG A 73 -10.30 12.25 6.50
C ARG A 73 -9.75 10.99 5.86
N TYR A 74 -10.59 9.99 5.60
CA TYR A 74 -10.16 8.75 4.94
C TYR A 74 -9.72 9.02 3.51
N ILE A 75 -10.53 9.68 2.69
CA ILE A 75 -10.19 10.01 1.29
C ILE A 75 -8.94 10.89 1.24
N ALA A 76 -8.90 11.94 2.06
CA ALA A 76 -7.77 12.85 2.15
C ALA A 76 -6.49 12.11 2.59
N GLY A 77 -6.60 11.20 3.56
CA GLY A 77 -5.50 10.36 4.02
C GLY A 77 -5.01 9.39 2.95
N VAL A 78 -5.91 8.76 2.19
CA VAL A 78 -5.53 7.94 1.03
C VAL A 78 -4.76 8.80 0.03
N TRP A 79 -5.31 9.95 -0.39
CA TRP A 79 -4.63 10.85 -1.31
C TRP A 79 -3.23 11.24 -0.83
N ALA A 80 -3.12 11.79 0.38
CA ALA A 80 -1.86 12.26 0.93
C ALA A 80 -0.83 11.13 1.03
N THR A 81 -1.25 9.93 1.43
CA THR A 81 -0.35 8.76 1.48
C THR A 81 0.12 8.35 0.08
N LYS A 82 -0.75 8.37 -0.94
CA LYS A 82 -0.36 8.01 -2.32
C LYS A 82 0.63 9.01 -2.92
N GLU A 83 0.40 10.31 -2.71
CA GLU A 83 1.33 11.37 -3.10
C GLU A 83 2.67 11.24 -2.36
N ALA A 84 2.64 10.97 -1.05
CA ALA A 84 3.84 10.74 -0.26
C ALA A 84 4.61 9.48 -0.73
N VAL A 85 3.93 8.38 -1.06
CA VAL A 85 4.56 7.18 -1.67
C VAL A 85 5.20 7.52 -3.01
N TYR A 86 4.51 8.26 -3.88
CA TYR A 86 5.04 8.66 -5.17
C TYR A 86 6.30 9.51 -5.03
N LYS A 87 6.29 10.49 -4.11
CA LYS A 87 7.45 11.34 -3.80
C LYS A 87 8.63 10.51 -3.25
N ALA A 88 8.35 9.57 -2.34
CA ALA A 88 9.37 8.65 -1.81
C ALA A 88 10.02 7.81 -2.91
N LEU A 89 9.22 7.27 -3.84
CA LEU A 89 9.73 6.55 -5.02
C LEU A 89 10.53 7.46 -5.94
N SER A 90 10.03 8.66 -6.25
CA SER A 90 10.70 9.60 -7.15
C SER A 90 12.07 10.07 -6.64
N SER A 91 12.34 9.92 -5.33
CA SER A 91 13.63 10.23 -4.73
C SER A 91 14.73 9.21 -5.08
N SER A 92 14.36 7.98 -5.46
CA SER A 92 15.31 6.88 -5.70
C SER A 92 15.17 6.21 -7.07
N VAL A 93 14.06 6.46 -7.76
CA VAL A 93 13.75 5.90 -9.07
C VAL A 93 14.03 6.95 -10.15
N VAL A 94 14.78 6.57 -11.18
CA VAL A 94 15.01 7.42 -12.35
C VAL A 94 13.64 7.72 -13.02
N PRO A 95 13.34 8.97 -13.42
CA PRO A 95 12.03 9.35 -13.94
C PRO A 95 11.47 8.42 -15.03
N ASP A 96 12.31 8.00 -15.98
CA ASP A 96 11.92 7.12 -17.10
C ASP A 96 11.49 5.72 -16.67
N HIS A 97 11.89 5.29 -15.47
CA HIS A 97 11.51 4.00 -14.90
C HIS A 97 10.27 4.08 -14.01
N LEU A 98 9.81 5.30 -13.67
CA LEU A 98 8.70 5.48 -12.76
C LEU A 98 7.38 5.24 -13.52
N PRO A 99 6.51 4.31 -13.07
CA PRO A 99 5.21 4.15 -13.66
C PRO A 99 4.38 5.44 -13.57
N PRO A 100 3.39 5.64 -14.45
CA PRO A 100 2.49 6.79 -14.35
C PRO A 100 1.87 6.88 -12.95
N ALA A 101 1.72 8.10 -12.43
CA ALA A 101 1.20 8.34 -11.08
C ALA A 101 -0.13 7.61 -10.83
N SER A 102 -1.06 7.68 -11.78
CA SER A 102 -2.35 6.97 -11.72
C SER A 102 -2.19 5.44 -11.55
N THR A 103 -1.17 4.86 -12.16
CA THR A 103 -0.85 3.43 -12.02
C THR A 103 -0.26 3.11 -10.65
N ILE A 104 0.62 3.96 -10.11
CA ILE A 104 1.12 3.83 -8.74
C ILE A 104 -0.06 3.91 -7.76
N TYR A 105 -0.91 4.92 -7.91
CA TYR A 105 -2.02 5.16 -6.99
C TYR A 105 -3.01 4.01 -6.94
N THR A 106 -3.45 3.55 -8.11
CA THR A 106 -4.56 2.60 -8.21
C THR A 106 -4.14 1.14 -8.20
N LYS A 107 -2.85 0.83 -8.40
CA LYS A 107 -2.40 -0.56 -8.61
C LYS A 107 -1.18 -0.99 -7.81
N LEU A 108 -0.26 -0.10 -7.43
CA LEU A 108 0.99 -0.52 -6.77
C LEU A 108 0.77 -0.94 -5.32
N CYS A 109 -0.02 -0.14 -4.60
CA CYS A 109 -0.25 -0.33 -3.18
C CYS A 109 -1.67 0.08 -2.79
N TYR A 110 -2.02 -0.09 -1.53
CA TYR A 110 -3.21 0.48 -0.92
C TYR A 110 -3.01 0.72 0.57
N LYS A 111 -3.67 1.75 1.08
CA LYS A 111 -3.66 2.12 2.50
C LYS A 111 -4.73 1.32 3.24
N VAL A 112 -4.34 0.76 4.37
CA VAL A 112 -5.26 0.18 5.37
C VAL A 112 -5.01 0.82 6.73
N ASN A 113 -6.00 0.76 7.61
CA ASN A 113 -5.82 1.04 9.05
C ASN A 113 -5.97 -0.29 9.78
N TYR A 114 -5.00 -0.63 10.63
CA TYR A 114 -5.11 -1.83 11.46
C TYR A 114 -6.27 -1.67 12.44
N GLN A 115 -7.17 -2.66 12.49
CA GLN A 115 -8.48 -2.53 13.13
C GLN A 115 -8.40 -2.25 14.64
N ASP A 116 -7.37 -2.76 15.31
CA ASP A 116 -7.29 -2.71 16.78
C ASP A 116 -6.63 -1.43 17.31
N VAL A 117 -5.76 -0.80 16.51
CA VAL A 117 -4.90 0.31 16.96
C VAL A 117 -5.01 1.56 16.08
N GLY A 118 -5.78 1.50 14.99
CA GLY A 118 -5.91 2.59 14.03
C GLY A 118 -4.63 2.92 13.26
N ARG A 119 -3.57 2.12 13.41
CA ARG A 119 -2.26 2.36 12.79
C ARG A 119 -2.38 2.30 11.25
N PRO A 120 -1.96 3.35 10.52
CA PRO A 120 -1.96 3.32 9.07
C PRO A 120 -0.84 2.41 8.55
N MET A 121 -1.14 1.67 7.47
CA MET A 121 -0.16 0.84 6.76
C MET A 121 -0.36 0.97 5.25
N VAL A 122 0.73 0.86 4.50
CA VAL A 122 0.73 0.75 3.05
C VAL A 122 1.03 -0.70 2.68
N ILE A 123 0.08 -1.35 2.03
CA ILE A 123 0.24 -2.72 1.53
C ILE A 123 0.57 -2.67 0.05
N LEU A 124 1.66 -3.30 -0.35
CA LEU A 124 2.01 -3.50 -1.76
C LEU A 124 1.12 -4.59 -2.36
N ASP A 125 0.50 -4.34 -3.51
CA ASP A 125 -0.34 -5.34 -4.20
C ASP A 125 0.55 -6.25 -5.08
N PRO A 126 0.66 -7.56 -4.76
CA PRO A 126 1.46 -8.49 -5.56
C PRO A 126 0.97 -8.61 -7.02
N LYS A 127 -0.30 -8.29 -7.30
CA LYS A 127 -0.85 -8.26 -8.67
C LYS A 127 -0.25 -7.15 -9.53
N PHE A 128 0.45 -6.19 -8.93
CA PHE A 128 1.22 -5.22 -9.68
C PHE A 128 2.39 -5.89 -10.42
N ARG A 129 3.09 -6.82 -9.74
CA ARG A 129 4.26 -7.53 -10.29
C ARG A 129 3.90 -8.43 -11.47
N SER A 130 2.70 -9.02 -11.46
CA SER A 130 2.26 -9.95 -12.52
C SER A 130 2.02 -9.25 -13.87
N LYS A 131 1.99 -7.92 -13.91
CA LYS A 131 1.87 -7.14 -15.15
C LYS A 131 3.25 -7.01 -15.80
N THR A 132 3.38 -7.57 -16.99
CA THR A 132 4.63 -7.60 -17.78
C THR A 132 5.31 -6.23 -17.88
N ALA A 133 4.53 -5.17 -18.12
CA ALA A 133 5.04 -3.79 -18.25
C ALA A 133 5.74 -3.23 -17.00
N TYR A 134 5.44 -3.75 -15.80
CA TYR A 134 5.97 -3.21 -14.54
C TYR A 134 6.78 -4.22 -13.73
N LYS A 135 7.00 -5.42 -14.26
CA LYS A 135 7.80 -6.46 -13.61
C LYS A 135 9.21 -5.97 -13.31
N LEU A 136 9.87 -5.31 -14.27
CA LEU A 136 11.23 -4.76 -14.08
C LEU A 136 11.28 -3.68 -13.00
N PHE A 137 10.31 -2.76 -12.99
CA PHE A 137 10.20 -1.75 -11.95
C PHE A 137 10.04 -2.39 -10.57
N TRP A 138 9.15 -3.38 -10.45
CA TRP A 138 8.94 -4.09 -9.19
C TRP A 138 10.21 -4.80 -8.72
N ASP A 139 10.80 -5.62 -9.60
CA ASP A 139 11.98 -6.43 -9.29
C ASP A 139 13.14 -5.54 -8.81
N ARG A 140 13.31 -4.33 -9.37
CA ARG A 140 14.41 -3.41 -9.06
C ARG A 140 14.15 -2.48 -7.87
N TYR A 141 12.94 -1.95 -7.73
CA TYR A 141 12.67 -0.85 -6.79
C TYR A 141 11.78 -1.25 -5.62
N VAL A 142 10.92 -2.25 -5.79
CA VAL A 142 9.87 -2.60 -4.81
C VAL A 142 10.17 -3.90 -4.06
N THR A 143 10.84 -4.86 -4.69
CA THR A 143 11.21 -6.13 -4.05
C THR A 143 11.93 -5.91 -2.72
N ASN A 144 11.51 -6.68 -1.71
CA ASN A 144 12.08 -6.64 -0.36
C ASN A 144 12.05 -5.26 0.31
N SER A 145 11.12 -4.41 -0.11
CA SER A 145 10.92 -3.08 0.47
C SER A 145 9.52 -2.93 1.05
N GLU A 146 9.37 -1.93 1.90
CA GLU A 146 8.09 -1.54 2.47
C GLU A 146 8.00 -0.02 2.60
N PHE A 147 6.78 0.48 2.74
CA PHE A 147 6.50 1.89 2.97
C PHE A 147 5.98 2.06 4.40
N LEU A 148 6.80 2.68 5.24
CA LEU A 148 6.42 3.07 6.59
C LEU A 148 5.67 4.39 6.50
N VAL A 149 4.42 4.42 6.97
CA VAL A 149 3.55 5.60 6.87
C VAL A 149 3.16 6.12 8.24
N THR A 150 3.14 7.44 8.37
CA THR A 150 2.44 8.14 9.44
C THR A 150 1.51 9.18 8.85
N ILE A 151 0.41 9.43 9.54
CA ILE A 151 -0.61 10.41 9.16
C ILE A 151 -0.97 11.21 10.41
N SER A 152 -1.00 12.52 10.26
CA SER A 152 -1.48 13.45 11.28
C SER A 152 -2.49 14.40 10.66
N HIS A 153 -3.39 14.95 11.47
CA HIS A 153 -4.32 15.97 11.03
C HIS A 153 -4.58 16.97 12.14
N ASP A 154 -4.84 18.21 11.74
CA ASP A 154 -5.29 19.26 12.63
C ASP A 154 -6.25 20.19 11.88
N THR A 155 -7.38 20.49 12.50
CA THR A 155 -8.41 21.40 11.99
C THR A 155 -8.83 21.06 10.55
N ASP A 156 -8.30 21.78 9.56
CA ASP A 156 -8.63 21.65 8.14
C ASP A 156 -7.51 21.06 7.29
N TYR A 157 -6.44 20.57 7.90
CA TYR A 157 -5.31 19.98 7.20
C TYR A 157 -5.04 18.55 7.67
N LEU A 158 -4.58 17.73 6.73
CA LEU A 158 -4.03 16.40 6.99
C LEU A 158 -2.68 16.29 6.30
N ILE A 159 -1.71 15.72 6.98
CA ILE A 159 -0.37 15.46 6.44
C ILE A 159 -0.05 13.98 6.52
N SER A 160 0.58 13.45 5.49
CA SER A 160 1.15 12.10 5.46
C SER A 160 2.64 12.17 5.23
N PHE A 161 3.39 11.37 5.97
CA PHE A 161 4.81 11.13 5.73
C PHE A 161 5.01 9.64 5.46
N VAL A 162 5.88 9.35 4.48
CA VAL A 162 6.22 8.00 4.05
C VAL A 162 7.74 7.86 3.98
N ALA A 163 8.26 6.80 4.58
CA ALA A 163 9.63 6.34 4.36
C ALA A 163 9.60 5.02 3.57
N HIS A 164 10.32 4.98 2.46
CA HIS A 164 10.54 3.77 1.67
C HIS A 164 11.82 3.11 2.16
N VAL A 165 11.71 1.91 2.72
CA VAL A 165 12.84 1.19 3.31
C VAL A 165 12.99 -0.18 2.67
N ARG A 166 14.23 -0.67 2.58
CA ARG A 166 14.55 -2.01 2.07
C ARG A 166 15.13 -2.86 3.18
N ASN A 167 14.62 -4.09 3.29
CA ASN A 167 15.07 -5.08 4.25
C ASN A 167 16.23 -5.88 3.65
N GLU A 168 17.42 -5.77 4.26
CA GLU A 168 18.67 -6.36 3.72
C GLU A 168 18.72 -7.89 3.83
N TYR A 169 17.97 -8.49 4.74
CA TYR A 169 17.97 -9.95 4.97
C TYR A 169 17.13 -10.77 3.98
N MET A 170 16.27 -10.13 3.18
CA MET A 170 15.39 -10.85 2.23
C MET A 170 16.05 -11.06 0.85
N SER A 171 17.21 -10.45 0.58
CA SER A 171 17.96 -10.66 -0.67
C SER A 171 18.90 -11.87 -0.66
N GLU A 172 19.16 -12.47 0.51
CA GLU A 172 20.14 -13.58 0.65
C GLU A 172 19.54 -14.98 0.56
N MET A 173 18.21 -15.14 0.49
CA MET A 173 17.61 -16.44 0.18
C MET A 173 17.75 -16.78 -1.30
N LYS A 174 18.96 -17.19 -1.70
CA LYS A 174 19.18 -17.98 -2.91
C LYS A 174 18.33 -19.26 -2.79
N PRO A 175 17.68 -19.74 -3.87
CA PRO A 175 16.99 -21.03 -3.82
C PRO A 175 18.00 -22.09 -3.38
N CYS A 176 17.69 -22.76 -2.28
CA CYS A 176 18.48 -23.86 -1.77
C CYS A 176 18.66 -24.85 -2.92
N LYS A 177 19.89 -25.00 -3.42
CA LYS A 177 20.22 -26.02 -4.42
C LYS A 177 19.76 -27.34 -3.81
N LYS A 178 18.88 -28.06 -4.52
CA LYS A 178 18.41 -29.39 -4.13
C LYS A 178 19.59 -30.21 -3.61
N GLN A 179 19.48 -30.74 -2.39
CA GLN A 179 20.44 -31.71 -1.89
C GLN A 179 20.50 -32.90 -2.87
N PRO A 180 21.69 -33.46 -3.13
CA PRO A 180 21.81 -34.62 -4.00
C PRO A 180 21.09 -35.82 -3.38
N GLU A 181 20.25 -36.48 -4.18
CA GLU A 181 19.64 -37.78 -3.89
C GLU A 181 20.73 -38.85 -3.82
N SER A 182 21.40 -38.96 -2.67
CA SER A 182 22.29 -40.08 -2.39
C SER A 182 22.08 -40.58 -0.97
N LEU A 183 20.85 -40.93 -0.62
CA LEU A 183 20.53 -41.74 0.56
C LEU A 183 19.12 -42.36 0.44
N ARG A 184 18.94 -43.16 -0.61
CA ARG A 184 17.90 -44.20 -0.64
C ARG A 184 18.49 -45.47 -1.22
N LEU A 185 19.18 -46.21 -0.37
CA LEU A 185 19.41 -47.64 -0.52
C LEU A 185 19.75 -48.17 0.88
N MET A 186 18.83 -48.97 1.42
CA MET A 186 19.06 -50.15 2.26
C MET A 186 17.90 -50.32 3.25
N THR A 187 16.88 -51.06 2.81
CA THR A 187 16.23 -52.10 3.64
C THR A 187 15.42 -53.00 2.71
N THR A 188 16.11 -53.97 2.11
CA THR A 188 15.52 -55.28 1.80
C THR A 188 16.28 -56.29 2.63
N LYS A 189 15.60 -56.95 3.56
CA LYS A 189 15.83 -58.37 3.87
C LYS A 189 14.60 -58.92 4.61
N ASN A 190 14.09 -60.00 4.03
CA ASN A 190 12.93 -60.83 4.37
C ASN A 190 13.14 -61.67 5.65
N ILE A 191 12.13 -62.53 5.92
CA ILE A 191 12.08 -63.76 6.73
C ILE A 191 11.28 -63.49 8.03
N ASN A 192 10.12 -64.07 8.34
CA ASN A 192 9.31 -65.21 7.84
C ASN A 192 7.82 -64.85 7.87
#